data_AF-A0A8B6HQ91-F1
#
_entry.id   AF-A0A8B6HQ91-F1
#
_cell.length_a   1.000
_cell.length_b   1.000
_cell.length_c   1.000
_cell.angle_alpha   90.00
_cell.angle_beta   90.00
_cell.angle_gamma   90.00
#
_symmetry.space_group_name_H-M   'P 1'
#
loop_
_entity.id
_entity.type
_entity.pdbx_description
1 polymer ?
#
loop_
_entity_poly.entity_id
_entity_poly.type
_entity_poly.pdbx_seq_one_letter_code
_entity_poly.pdbx_strand_id
1 'polypeptide(L)'
;MLYAITLSMFILRSMHFFIIQRYIGPKVVMIGRMLGDLGFFIALYALFLFSFGIMYQAILFPNSVSSPWVLLKDVVYLPYWQLYGELQLEKVE
;
A
#
# COMPACT_ATOMS: atom_id res chain seq x y z
N MET A 1 6.59 20.05 -6.99
CA MET A 1 6.69 19.00 -5.96
C MET A 1 6.26 19.49 -4.59
N LEU A 2 6.90 20.52 -4.00
CA LEU A 2 6.50 21.05 -2.70
C LEU A 2 5.03 21.51 -2.65
N TYR A 3 4.55 22.25 -3.65
CA TYR A 3 3.13 22.65 -3.74
C TYR A 3 2.15 21.47 -3.78
N ALA A 4 2.51 20.36 -4.43
CA ALA A 4 1.65 19.18 -4.52
C ALA A 4 1.54 18.48 -3.15
N ILE A 5 2.66 18.35 -2.42
CA ILE A 5 2.67 17.78 -1.07
C ILE A 5 1.86 18.66 -0.11
N THR A 6 2.01 19.98 -0.20
CA THR A 6 1.22 20.93 0.61
C THR A 6 -0.28 20.82 0.32
N LEU A 7 -0.68 20.66 -0.95
CA LEU A 7 -2.07 20.42 -1.34
C LEU A 7 -2.61 19.11 -0.76
N SER A 8 -1.86 18.01 -0.88
CA SER A 8 -2.25 16.71 -0.30
C SER A 8 -2.45 16.79 1.21
N MET A 9 -1.54 17.45 1.93
CA MET A 9 -1.66 17.70 3.37
C MET A 9 -2.90 18.55 3.71
N PHE A 10 -3.21 19.55 2.90
CA PHE A 10 -4.40 20.38 3.07
C PHE A 10 -5.70 19.57 2.89
N ILE A 11 -5.76 18.68 1.89
CA ILE A 11 -6.89 17.78 1.65
C ILE A 11 -7.09 16.83 2.84
N LEU A 12 -6.02 16.22 3.37
CA LEU A 12 -6.12 15.36 4.55
C LEU A 12 -6.66 16.15 5.76
N ARG A 13 -6.19 17.38 5.98
CA ARG A 13 -6.67 18.24 7.07
C ARG A 13 -8.13 18.67 6.91
N SER A 14 -8.61 18.81 5.67
CA SER A 14 -10.03 19.11 5.40
C SER A 14 -10.98 18.05 5.97
N MET A 15 -10.51 16.82 6.18
CA MET A 15 -11.30 15.77 6.81
C MET A 15 -11.77 16.12 8.22
N HIS A 16 -10.97 16.91 8.96
CA HIS A 16 -11.32 17.38 10.31
C HIS A 16 -12.52 18.34 10.29
N PHE A 17 -12.73 19.07 9.19
CA PHE A 17 -13.91 19.94 9.04
C PHE A 17 -15.20 19.12 8.94
N PHE A 18 -15.16 17.94 8.30
CA PHE A 18 -16.33 17.04 8.19
C PHE A 18 -16.76 16.43 9.53
N ILE A 19 -15.90 16.46 10.56
CA ILE A 19 -16.24 15.98 11.92
C ILE A 19 -17.35 16.82 12.55
N ILE A 20 -17.43 18.12 12.22
CA ILE A 20 -18.42 19.04 12.76
C ILE A 20 -19.84 18.69 12.27
N GLN A 21 -19.96 18.01 11.12
CA GLN A 21 -21.26 17.69 10.53
C GLN A 21 -21.94 16.51 11.24
N ARG A 22 -23.20 16.69 11.66
CA ARG A 22 -23.94 15.74 12.52
C ARG A 22 -24.11 14.34 11.92
N TYR A 23 -24.16 14.22 10.59
CA TYR A 23 -24.34 12.95 9.88
C TYR A 23 -23.02 12.25 9.49
N ILE A 24 -21.99 13.04 9.15
CA ILE A 24 -20.73 12.52 8.58
C ILE A 24 -19.67 12.36 9.67
N GLY A 25 -19.68 13.20 10.70
CA GLY A 25 -18.68 13.20 11.76
C GLY A 25 -18.54 11.86 12.51
N PRO A 26 -19.64 11.22 12.95
CA PRO A 26 -19.56 9.90 13.59
C PRO A 26 -18.94 8.83 12.69
N LYS A 27 -19.19 8.89 11.37
CA LYS A 27 -18.63 7.95 10.39
C LYS A 27 -17.12 8.15 10.23
N VAL A 28 -16.66 9.40 10.14
CA VAL A 28 -15.22 9.72 10.04
C VAL A 28 -14.46 9.24 11.29
N VAL A 29 -15.02 9.46 12.48
CA VAL A 29 -14.42 8.98 13.74
C VAL A 29 -14.40 7.44 13.78
N MET A 30 -15.44 6.78 13.28
CA MET A 30 -15.50 5.32 13.20
C MET A 30 -14.41 4.75 12.28
N ILE A 31 -14.23 5.32 11.08
CA ILE A 31 -13.16 4.92 10.14
C ILE A 31 -11.78 5.09 10.79
N GLY A 32 -11.54 6.22 11.48
CA GLY A 32 -10.28 6.47 12.17
C GLY A 32 -9.96 5.45 13.25
N ARG A 33 -10.96 5.03 14.04
CA ARG A 33 -10.79 3.98 15.06
C ARG A 33 -10.52 2.61 14.44
N MET A 34 -11.27 2.25 13.40
CA MET A 34 -11.09 0.98 12.68
C MET A 34 -9.71 0.87 11.99
N LEU A 35 -9.14 1.99 11.53
CA LEU A 35 -7.77 1.99 11.00
C LEU A 35 -6.72 1.64 12.05
N GLY A 36 -6.94 2.00 13.31
CA GLY A 36 -6.10 1.59 14.43
C GLY A 36 -6.15 0.07 14.65
N ASP A 37 -7.36 -0.48 14.66
CA ASP A 37 -7.58 -1.92 14.82
C ASP A 37 -7.02 -2.72 13.63
N LEU A 38 -7.05 -2.15 12.42
CA LEU A 38 -6.52 -2.76 11.19
C LEU A 38 -4.98 -2.82 11.15
N GLY A 39 -4.29 -2.03 11.97
CA GLY A 39 -2.82 -1.91 11.91
C GLY A 39 -2.10 -3.25 12.10
N PHE A 40 -2.55 -4.09 13.04
CA PHE A 40 -1.98 -5.42 13.25
C PHE A 40 -2.17 -6.33 12.03
N PHE A 41 -3.35 -6.28 11.41
CA PHE A 41 -3.64 -7.06 10.21
C PHE A 41 -2.75 -6.65 9.04
N ILE A 42 -2.51 -5.35 8.85
CA ILE A 42 -1.60 -4.85 7.81
C ILE A 42 -0.17 -5.33 8.04
N ALA A 43 0.30 -5.36 9.30
CA ALA A 43 1.64 -5.85 9.63
C ALA A 43 1.80 -7.35 9.31
N LEU A 44 0.80 -8.15 9.69
CA LEU A 44 0.76 -9.58 9.36
C LEU A 44 0.67 -9.80 7.84
N TYR A 45 -0.15 -9.01 7.14
CA TYR A 45 -0.26 -9.05 5.69
C TYR A 45 1.08 -8.71 5.00
N ALA A 46 1.78 -7.68 5.48
CA ALA A 46 3.08 -7.30 4.95
C ALA A 46 4.08 -8.47 5.04
N LEU A 47 4.08 -9.22 6.15
CA LEU A 47 4.94 -10.41 6.31
C LEU A 47 4.66 -11.46 5.22
N PHE A 48 3.38 -11.76 4.96
CA PHE A 48 2.99 -12.68 3.89
C PHE A 48 3.38 -12.16 2.51
N LEU A 49 3.15 -10.87 2.25
CA LEU A 49 3.49 -10.23 0.98
C LEU A 49 5.00 -10.27 0.71
N PHE A 50 5.84 -10.02 1.73
CA PHE A 50 7.28 -10.16 1.60
C PHE A 50 7.71 -11.59 1.30
N SER A 51 7.17 -12.58 2.04
CA SER A 51 7.50 -13.98 1.80
C SER A 51 7.15 -14.43 0.38
N PHE A 52 5.95 -14.07 -0.09
CA PHE A 52 5.49 -14.40 -1.43
C PHE A 52 6.29 -13.64 -2.51
N GLY A 53 6.57 -12.35 -2.31
CA GLY A 53 7.36 -11.54 -3.23
C GLY A 53 8.78 -12.06 -3.42
N ILE A 54 9.44 -12.50 -2.34
CA ILE A 54 10.79 -13.10 -2.40
C ILE A 54 10.74 -14.40 -3.20
N MET A 55 9.77 -15.26 -2.91
CA MET A 55 9.58 -16.52 -3.65
C MET A 55 9.33 -16.26 -5.14
N TYR A 56 8.46 -15.30 -5.46
CA TYR A 56 8.12 -14.93 -6.83
C TYR A 56 9.35 -14.43 -7.61
N GLN A 57 10.11 -13.50 -7.02
CA GLN A 57 11.34 -12.98 -7.63
C GLN A 57 12.41 -14.07 -7.82
N ALA A 58 12.57 -14.97 -6.84
CA ALA A 58 13.56 -16.05 -6.89
C ALA A 58 13.25 -17.08 -7.98
N ILE A 59 11.97 -17.35 -8.26
CA ILE A 59 11.55 -18.32 -9.28
C ILE A 59 11.61 -17.71 -10.68
N LEU A 60 11.08 -16.50 -10.89
CA LEU A 60 10.99 -15.91 -12.23
C LEU A 60 12.31 -15.33 -12.72
N PHE A 61 13.16 -14.81 -11.82
CA PHE A 61 14.38 -14.10 -12.20
C PHE A 61 15.63 -14.64 -11.49
N PRO A 62 16.04 -15.89 -11.74
CA PRO A 62 17.14 -16.53 -11.03
C PRO A 62 18.52 -15.91 -11.31
N ASN A 63 18.67 -15.14 -12.39
CA ASN A 63 19.96 -14.58 -12.84
C ASN A 63 19.91 -13.07 -13.11
N SER A 64 18.92 -12.35 -12.55
CA SER A 64 18.81 -10.91 -12.74
C SER A 64 19.91 -10.17 -11.98
N VAL A 65 20.89 -9.62 -12.69
CA VAL A 65 21.96 -8.77 -12.14
C VAL A 65 21.43 -7.34 -11.95
N SER A 66 20.43 -7.20 -11.09
CA SER A 66 19.82 -5.91 -10.76
C SER A 66 20.42 -5.36 -9.46
N SER A 67 20.45 -4.03 -9.34
CA SER A 67 20.83 -3.38 -8.07
C SER A 67 19.92 -3.90 -6.94
N PRO A 68 20.47 -4.20 -5.73
CA PRO A 68 19.69 -4.70 -4.60
C PRO A 68 18.45 -3.84 -4.27
N TRP A 69 18.55 -2.54 -4.52
CA TRP A 69 17.47 -1.57 -4.33
C TRP A 69 16.30 -1.75 -5.30
N VAL A 70 16.59 -2.17 -6.54
CA VAL A 70 15.57 -2.44 -7.55
C VAL A 70 14.87 -3.76 -7.25
N LEU A 71 15.64 -4.79 -6.89
CA LEU A 71 15.11 -6.09 -6.47
C LEU A 71 14.15 -5.98 -5.29
N LEU A 72 14.53 -5.21 -4.26
CA LEU A 72 13.67 -5.00 -3.08
C LEU A 72 12.36 -4.27 -3.44
N LYS A 73 12.43 -3.31 -4.37
CA LYS A 73 11.23 -2.62 -4.87
C LYS A 73 10.33 -3.59 -5.63
N ASP A 74 10.89 -4.41 -6.51
CA ASP A 74 10.12 -5.33 -7.36
C ASP A 74 9.43 -6.43 -6.53
N VAL A 75 10.13 -6.95 -5.51
CA VAL A 75 9.60 -7.91 -4.52
C VAL A 75 8.36 -7.40 -3.80
N VAL A 76 8.22 -6.10 -3.57
CA VAL A 76 7.04 -5.52 -2.91
C VAL A 76 5.99 -5.07 -3.92
N TYR A 77 6.42 -4.48 -5.03
CA TYR A 77 5.54 -3.84 -6.00
C TYR A 77 4.65 -4.83 -6.72
N LEU A 78 5.24 -5.90 -7.29
CA LEU A 78 4.50 -6.93 -8.03
C LEU A 78 3.38 -7.59 -7.20
N PRO A 79 3.65 -8.17 -6.02
CA PRO A 79 2.61 -8.82 -5.23
C PRO A 79 1.61 -7.83 -4.62
N TYR A 80 1.99 -6.57 -4.44
CA TYR A 80 1.05 -5.53 -4.02
C TYR A 80 -0.02 -5.28 -5.08
N TRP A 81 0.33 -5.18 -6.38
CA TRP A 81 -0.66 -5.00 -7.44
C TRP A 81 -1.54 -6.24 -7.64
N GLN A 82 -0.98 -7.43 -7.47
CA GLN A 82 -1.73 -8.68 -7.54
C GLN A 82 -2.85 -8.75 -6.49
N LEU A 83 -2.67 -8.13 -5.32
CA LEU A 83 -3.74 -8.00 -4.32
C LEU A 83 -4.97 -7.25 -4.86
N TYR A 84 -4.75 -6.23 -5.70
CA TYR A 84 -5.81 -5.42 -6.31
C TYR A 84 -6.39 -6.05 -7.58
N GLY A 85 -5.98 -7.27 -7.93
CA GLY A 85 -6.43 -7.98 -9.13
C GLY A 85 -5.61 -7.68 -10.39
N GLU A 86 -4.59 -6.84 -10.30
CA GLU A 86 -3.67 -6.53 -11.40
C GLU A 86 -2.57 -7.58 -11.48
N LEU A 87 -2.86 -8.69 -12.18
CA LEU A 87 -1.97 -9.84 -12.27
C LEU A 87 -0.71 -9.61 -13.11
N GLN A 88 -0.74 -8.60 -14.01
CA GLN A 88 0.36 -8.24 -14.90
C GLN A 88 0.95 -9.44 -15.67
N LEU A 89 0.08 -10.33 -16.16
CA LEU A 89 0.45 -11.59 -16.84
C LEU A 89 1.38 -11.38 -18.05
N GLU A 90 1.25 -10.24 -18.73
CA GLU A 90 2.10 -9.84 -19.87
C GLU A 90 3.58 -9.66 -19.51
N LYS A 91 3.92 -9.49 -18.22
CA LYS A 91 5.33 -9.43 -17.77
C LYS A 91 5.95 -10.80 -17.51
N VAL A 92 5.13 -11.84 -17.50
CA VAL A 92 5.53 -13.23 -17.19
C VAL A 92 5.71 -14.05 -18.47
N GLU A 93 5.07 -13.65 -19.57
CA GLU A 93 5.32 -14.15 -20.93
C GLU A 93 6.57 -13.52 -21.55
#